data_AF-A0A0C6FER8-F1
#
_entry.id   AF-A0A0C6FER8-F1
#
_cell.length_a   1.000
_cell.length_b   1.000
_cell.length_c   1.000
_cell.angle_alpha   90.00
_cell.angle_beta   90.00
_cell.angle_gamma   90.00
#
_symmetry.space_group_name_H-M   'P 1'
#
loop_
_entity.id
_entity.type
_entity.pdbx_description
1 polymer ?
#
loop_
_entity_poly.entity_id
_entity_poly.type
_entity_poly.pdbx_seq_one_letter_code
_entity_poly.pdbx_strand_id
1 'polypeptide(L)'
;MKLLKTSTLLLCMTASGCSYFQTQDASSQPAKAPAEQASSHSWWPFGKDDGQTVAKQATEQKAEAEHVGSSHWWWPFGKDEGGRDVAAKAAEQKAEIAAAKKEVAAAAEPKAANPWWWPFGASSASKASGKPALVQQKVTKEWLDTHEKALREAIAGSEFTLERRDNALIVIAPADYSFNPKRHTMLMPITLNPLGKVAKMAQADPQSGILVLGHTDSTGSKAVNDKLSFERAQSVAAIFRLSGLKGDQLRLKGVGSDMPRADNASAAGRAQNRRVEVLYTQRASLLSLAQGN
;
A
#
# COMPACT_ATOMS: atom_id res chain seq x y z
N MET A 1 33.19 -44.72 -24.30
CA MET A 1 32.74 -45.02 -25.68
C MET A 1 31.42 -45.77 -25.61
N LYS A 2 30.39 -45.28 -26.35
CA LYS A 2 29.08 -45.91 -26.65
C LYS A 2 28.12 -46.02 -25.43
N LEU A 3 26.83 -45.70 -25.48
CA LEU A 3 25.85 -45.72 -26.57
C LEU A 3 24.85 -44.55 -26.49
N LEU A 4 24.56 -43.95 -27.65
CA LEU A 4 23.32 -43.22 -27.91
C LEU A 4 22.17 -44.22 -28.10
N LYS A 5 20.96 -43.89 -27.64
CA LYS A 5 19.71 -44.50 -28.08
C LYS A 5 18.72 -43.41 -28.49
N THR A 6 18.70 -43.12 -29.78
CA THR A 6 17.59 -42.50 -30.49
C THR A 6 16.53 -43.56 -30.76
N SER A 7 15.27 -43.30 -30.40
CA SER A 7 14.15 -44.15 -30.78
C SER A 7 13.06 -43.29 -31.41
N THR A 8 13.12 -43.22 -32.74
CA THR A 8 12.04 -42.78 -33.61
C THR A 8 11.02 -43.91 -33.69
N LEU A 9 9.73 -43.63 -33.44
CA LEU A 9 8.66 -44.53 -33.85
C LEU A 9 7.48 -43.73 -34.39
N LEU A 10 7.17 -44.04 -35.63
CA LEU A 10 6.16 -43.50 -36.52
C LEU A 10 4.98 -44.48 -36.49
N LEU A 11 3.74 -44.00 -36.31
CA LEU A 11 2.55 -44.76 -36.71
C LEU A 11 1.35 -43.84 -36.97
N CYS A 12 0.87 -43.85 -38.21
CA CYS A 12 -0.41 -43.34 -38.69
C CYS A 12 -1.58 -44.15 -38.13
N MET A 13 -2.75 -43.52 -37.95
CA MET A 13 -4.05 -44.13 -38.27
C MET A 13 -5.10 -43.05 -38.57
N THR A 14 -5.90 -43.34 -39.59
CA THR A 14 -6.80 -42.48 -40.35
C THR A 14 -8.27 -42.66 -39.97
N ALA A 15 -9.08 -41.66 -40.38
CA ALA A 15 -10.46 -41.76 -40.87
C ALA A 15 -11.64 -41.89 -39.87
N SER A 16 -12.52 -40.89 -39.92
CA SER A 16 -13.99 -40.91 -39.70
C SER A 16 -14.47 -39.46 -39.75
N GLY A 17 -15.44 -39.01 -40.53
CA GLY A 17 -16.37 -39.59 -41.48
C GLY A 17 -17.34 -38.46 -41.87
N CYS A 18 -17.61 -38.28 -43.17
CA CYS A 18 -18.61 -37.34 -43.68
C CYS A 18 -19.78 -38.14 -44.28
N SER A 19 -21.00 -37.86 -43.84
CA SER A 19 -22.27 -38.19 -44.53
C SER A 19 -23.37 -37.30 -43.96
N TYR A 20 -23.92 -36.33 -44.70
CA TYR A 20 -25.02 -36.41 -45.68
C TYR A 20 -26.41 -36.60 -45.05
N PHE A 21 -27.27 -35.56 -45.10
CA PHE A 21 -28.70 -35.74 -45.41
C PHE A 21 -29.32 -34.43 -45.94
N GLN A 22 -30.24 -34.59 -46.89
CA GLN A 22 -30.79 -33.61 -47.83
C GLN A 22 -32.30 -33.44 -47.57
N THR A 23 -32.82 -32.20 -47.69
CA THR A 23 -34.13 -31.74 -48.27
C THR A 23 -35.47 -32.35 -47.77
N GLN A 24 -36.65 -31.71 -47.77
CA GLN A 24 -37.28 -30.68 -48.63
C GLN A 24 -38.60 -30.23 -47.93
N ASP A 25 -39.01 -28.95 -47.96
CA ASP A 25 -40.17 -28.38 -48.71
C ASP A 25 -41.03 -27.58 -47.69
N ALA A 26 -41.77 -26.49 -47.96
CA ALA A 26 -42.02 -25.68 -49.14
C ALA A 26 -42.62 -24.30 -48.72
N SER A 27 -42.38 -23.29 -49.57
CA SER A 27 -43.24 -22.14 -49.93
C SER A 27 -44.01 -21.32 -48.88
N SER A 28 -43.64 -20.04 -48.71
CA SER A 28 -44.36 -18.86 -49.29
C SER A 28 -43.91 -17.54 -48.63
N GLN A 29 -43.90 -16.48 -49.44
CA GLN A 29 -43.28 -15.16 -49.21
C GLN A 29 -44.34 -14.09 -48.78
N PRO A 30 -44.02 -12.80 -48.57
CA PRO A 30 -44.19 -12.13 -47.27
C PRO A 30 -45.19 -10.96 -47.25
N ALA A 31 -45.62 -10.51 -46.06
CA ALA A 31 -46.08 -9.13 -45.84
C ALA A 31 -46.11 -8.71 -44.36
N LYS A 32 -45.57 -7.51 -44.11
CA LYS A 32 -45.92 -6.48 -43.09
C LYS A 32 -45.69 -6.76 -41.59
N ALA A 33 -44.89 -5.86 -41.00
CA ALA A 33 -44.88 -5.45 -39.59
C ALA A 33 -46.29 -4.94 -39.15
N PRO A 34 -46.65 -4.95 -37.84
CA PRO A 34 -46.12 -3.92 -36.92
C PRO A 34 -46.01 -4.30 -35.42
N ALA A 35 -45.32 -3.41 -34.70
CA ALA A 35 -45.55 -2.96 -33.31
C ALA A 35 -45.47 -3.96 -32.14
N GLU A 36 -44.33 -3.91 -31.45
CA GLU A 36 -44.10 -4.48 -30.13
C GLU A 36 -44.52 -3.47 -29.04
N GLN A 37 -45.53 -3.83 -28.25
CA GLN A 37 -45.92 -3.14 -27.03
C GLN A 37 -45.04 -3.67 -25.88
N ALA A 38 -44.01 -2.91 -25.51
CA ALA A 38 -43.28 -3.12 -24.27
C ALA A 38 -43.93 -2.30 -23.16
N SER A 39 -44.62 -2.99 -22.25
CA SER A 39 -45.04 -2.45 -20.96
C SER A 39 -43.82 -2.31 -20.05
N SER A 40 -43.50 -1.08 -19.65
CA SER A 40 -42.64 -0.83 -18.50
C SER A 40 -43.46 -0.09 -17.44
N HIS A 41 -43.63 -0.76 -16.31
CA HIS A 41 -44.27 -0.23 -15.13
C HIS A 41 -43.39 0.84 -14.48
N SER A 42 -44.01 2.00 -14.24
CA SER A 42 -43.48 3.13 -13.47
C SER A 42 -43.50 2.83 -11.96
N TRP A 43 -42.37 3.04 -11.29
CA TRP A 43 -42.31 3.19 -9.83
C TRP A 43 -41.20 4.20 -9.47
N TRP A 44 -41.58 5.48 -9.37
CA TRP A 44 -41.32 6.49 -8.31
C TRP A 44 -41.52 7.91 -8.89
N PRO A 45 -42.19 8.85 -8.18
CA PRO A 45 -42.55 10.16 -8.72
C PRO A 45 -41.74 11.29 -8.10
N PHE A 46 -41.13 12.18 -8.90
CA PHE A 46 -40.88 13.57 -8.50
C PHE A 46 -40.80 14.49 -9.72
N GLY A 47 -41.74 15.44 -9.78
CA GLY A 47 -41.57 16.84 -10.19
C GLY A 47 -41.04 17.12 -11.59
N LYS A 48 -41.96 17.37 -12.52
CA LYS A 48 -41.73 18.06 -13.79
C LYS A 48 -42.41 19.42 -13.67
N ASP A 49 -41.67 20.51 -13.83
CA ASP A 49 -42.19 21.80 -14.29
C ASP A 49 -41.14 22.44 -15.22
N ASP A 50 -41.51 22.46 -16.50
CA ASP A 50 -41.56 23.62 -17.40
C ASP A 50 -40.29 24.40 -17.71
N GLY A 51 -39.94 24.39 -19.00
CA GLY A 51 -38.84 25.15 -19.56
C GLY A 51 -39.18 26.62 -19.82
N GLN A 52 -38.13 27.42 -19.93
CA GLN A 52 -38.12 28.55 -20.86
C GLN A 52 -36.70 28.90 -21.28
N THR A 53 -36.50 28.92 -22.59
CA THR A 53 -35.33 29.43 -23.31
C THR A 53 -35.40 30.94 -23.46
N VAL A 54 -34.34 31.69 -23.15
CA VAL A 54 -34.00 32.96 -23.82
C VAL A 54 -32.47 33.13 -23.86
N ALA A 55 -31.97 33.56 -25.01
CA ALA A 55 -30.57 33.76 -25.33
C ALA A 55 -30.06 35.20 -25.07
N LYS A 56 -28.73 35.33 -24.98
CA LYS A 56 -27.86 36.50 -25.27
C LYS A 56 -28.03 37.76 -24.39
N GLN A 57 -26.96 38.15 -23.68
CA GLN A 57 -25.95 39.15 -24.08
C GLN A 57 -24.98 39.50 -22.93
N ALA A 58 -23.77 39.88 -23.30
CA ALA A 58 -22.67 40.28 -22.42
C ALA A 58 -22.82 41.75 -21.94
N THR A 59 -22.26 42.08 -20.78
CA THR A 59 -21.45 43.28 -20.50
C THR A 59 -20.89 43.27 -19.08
N GLU A 60 -19.67 43.81 -18.93
CA GLU A 60 -18.92 44.01 -17.70
C GLU A 60 -19.56 45.05 -16.75
N GLN A 61 -19.38 44.89 -15.43
CA GLN A 61 -18.54 45.75 -14.58
C GLN A 61 -18.86 45.61 -13.07
N LYS A 62 -17.80 45.30 -12.30
CA LYS A 62 -17.36 45.92 -11.03
C LYS A 62 -18.36 46.10 -9.87
N ALA A 63 -18.13 45.40 -8.75
CA ALA A 63 -18.01 46.00 -7.41
C ALA A 63 -17.57 44.95 -6.38
N GLU A 64 -16.67 45.37 -5.50
CA GLU A 64 -16.21 44.69 -4.29
C GLU A 64 -17.36 44.54 -3.28
N ALA A 65 -17.44 43.40 -2.60
CA ALA A 65 -17.88 43.32 -1.21
C ALA A 65 -17.47 41.97 -0.62
N GLU A 66 -16.83 42.09 0.54
CA GLU A 66 -16.47 41.02 1.46
C GLU A 66 -17.68 40.17 1.84
N HIS A 67 -17.49 38.87 2.06
CA HIS A 67 -17.94 38.20 3.27
C HIS A 67 -17.28 36.82 3.36
N VAL A 68 -16.34 36.75 4.29
CA VAL A 68 -15.78 35.54 4.87
C VAL A 68 -16.90 34.77 5.56
N GLY A 69 -17.18 33.56 5.08
CA GLY A 69 -18.09 32.60 5.70
C GLY A 69 -17.32 31.34 6.07
N SER A 70 -16.60 31.43 7.19
CA SER A 70 -16.53 30.40 8.24
C SER A 70 -16.89 28.96 7.84
N SER A 71 -15.89 28.10 7.67
CA SER A 71 -15.98 26.67 8.01
C SER A 71 -14.69 26.25 8.68
N HIS A 72 -14.73 26.46 9.98
CA HIS A 72 -13.70 26.26 10.98
C HIS A 72 -13.52 24.76 11.25
N TRP A 73 -12.37 24.17 10.92
CA TRP A 73 -11.86 23.03 11.69
C TRP A 73 -10.33 22.94 11.60
N TRP A 74 -9.73 22.69 12.75
CA TRP A 74 -8.45 23.21 13.23
C TRP A 74 -7.47 22.08 13.52
N TRP A 75 -6.18 22.25 13.19
CA TRP A 75 -5.03 22.00 14.08
C TRP A 75 -3.89 23.00 13.75
N PRO A 76 -3.16 23.54 14.76
CA PRO A 76 -2.42 24.79 14.65
C PRO A 76 -0.89 24.61 14.59
N PHE A 77 -0.23 25.26 13.65
CA PHE A 77 1.07 25.88 13.88
C PHE A 77 1.04 27.25 13.21
N GLY A 78 1.27 28.29 14.02
CA GLY A 78 1.04 29.69 13.70
C GLY A 78 1.84 30.20 12.51
N LYS A 79 1.22 31.18 11.86
CA LYS A 79 1.67 31.87 10.64
C LYS A 79 2.55 33.06 11.00
N ASP A 80 3.69 33.13 10.30
CA ASP A 80 4.47 34.25 9.78
C ASP A 80 4.32 35.66 10.35
N GLU A 81 5.45 36.26 10.72
CA GLU A 81 5.76 37.67 10.41
C GLU A 81 7.19 37.76 9.84
N GLY A 82 7.35 38.60 8.81
CA GLY A 82 8.41 38.44 7.82
C GLY A 82 9.77 39.06 8.13
N GLY A 83 10.71 38.70 7.25
CA GLY A 83 11.53 39.69 6.56
C GLY A 83 12.82 40.13 7.24
N ARG A 84 13.91 39.44 6.83
CA ARG A 84 15.30 39.91 6.75
C ARG A 84 16.06 40.03 8.09
N ASP A 85 17.32 39.62 8.03
CA ASP A 85 18.37 39.85 9.05
C ASP A 85 18.54 38.80 10.18
N VAL A 86 18.83 37.54 9.84
CA VAL A 86 19.45 36.57 10.79
C VAL A 86 20.58 35.71 10.19
N ALA A 87 21.05 36.02 8.99
CA ALA A 87 22.22 35.36 8.39
C ALA A 87 23.58 35.84 8.95
N ALA A 88 23.64 36.62 10.03
CA ALA A 88 24.90 37.22 10.50
C ALA A 88 25.14 37.21 12.03
N LYS A 89 24.35 36.50 12.86
CA LYS A 89 24.54 36.52 14.33
C LYS A 89 24.44 35.17 15.05
N ALA A 90 24.70 34.06 14.36
CA ALA A 90 24.70 32.72 14.97
C ALA A 90 26.01 31.93 14.76
N ALA A 91 27.13 32.62 14.49
CA ALA A 91 28.44 32.00 14.25
C ALA A 91 29.52 32.34 15.30
N GLU A 92 29.19 33.07 16.37
CA GLU A 92 30.21 33.61 17.30
C GLU A 92 30.00 33.25 18.78
N GLN A 93 29.14 32.28 19.10
CA GLN A 93 28.93 31.80 20.47
C GLN A 93 28.88 30.27 20.57
N LYS A 94 29.85 29.55 19.99
CA LYS A 94 30.10 28.13 20.30
C LYS A 94 31.60 27.74 20.22
N ALA A 95 32.49 28.61 20.70
CA ALA A 95 33.93 28.32 20.80
C ALA A 95 34.52 28.44 22.23
N GLU A 96 33.72 28.76 23.27
CA GLU A 96 34.25 29.01 24.63
C GLU A 96 33.66 28.11 25.75
N ILE A 97 33.07 26.95 25.42
CA ILE A 97 32.65 25.95 26.44
C ILE A 97 33.34 24.60 26.18
N ALA A 98 34.63 24.65 25.84
CA ALA A 98 35.47 23.45 25.65
C ALA A 98 36.79 23.50 26.44
N ALA A 99 36.98 24.46 27.34
CA ALA A 99 38.23 24.60 28.10
C ALA A 99 37.98 25.04 29.56
N ALA A 100 37.34 24.20 30.36
CA ALA A 100 37.47 24.24 31.82
C ALA A 100 36.98 22.91 32.42
N LYS A 101 37.77 22.36 33.36
CA LYS A 101 37.57 21.13 34.15
C LYS A 101 38.16 19.83 33.58
N LYS A 102 39.48 19.84 33.43
CA LYS A 102 40.32 18.74 33.94
C LYS A 102 40.96 19.23 35.25
N GLU A 103 41.31 18.29 36.12
CA GLU A 103 41.95 18.43 37.44
C GLU A 103 40.99 18.55 38.64
N VAL A 104 40.52 17.40 39.15
CA VAL A 104 40.91 16.89 40.49
C VAL A 104 40.82 15.36 40.41
N ALA A 105 41.95 14.69 40.62
CA ALA A 105 42.03 13.25 40.79
C ALA A 105 42.42 12.93 42.24
N ALA A 106 41.85 11.81 42.72
CA ALA A 106 42.37 10.88 43.72
C ALA A 106 41.91 10.98 45.19
N ALA A 107 41.59 9.78 45.67
CA ALA A 107 41.58 9.27 47.05
C ALA A 107 40.31 9.46 47.90
N ALA A 108 39.46 8.43 47.96
CA ALA A 108 39.34 7.54 49.12
C ALA A 108 37.98 6.81 49.12
N GLU A 109 37.99 5.48 48.97
CA GLU A 109 37.06 4.63 49.73
C GLU A 109 37.78 4.23 51.04
N PRO A 110 37.07 3.93 52.15
CA PRO A 110 36.57 2.57 52.27
C PRO A 110 35.26 2.37 53.07
N LYS A 111 34.63 1.23 52.74
CA LYS A 111 33.81 0.33 53.58
C LYS A 111 32.32 0.64 53.76
N ALA A 112 31.55 -0.24 53.14
CA ALA A 112 30.24 -0.68 53.55
C ALA A 112 30.16 -1.00 55.05
N ALA A 113 29.06 -0.59 55.67
CA ALA A 113 28.51 -1.24 56.85
C ALA A 113 26.99 -1.20 56.75
N ASN A 114 26.41 -2.31 56.30
CA ASN A 114 25.03 -2.64 56.66
C ASN A 114 25.01 -2.94 58.17
N PRO A 115 24.21 -2.25 58.99
CA PRO A 115 24.00 -2.66 60.37
C PRO A 115 23.01 -3.83 60.40
N TRP A 116 23.54 -4.94 60.86
CA TRP A 116 22.91 -6.19 61.27
C TRP A 116 21.84 -5.96 62.36
N TRP A 117 20.54 -5.93 61.99
CA TRP A 117 19.38 -6.54 62.70
C TRP A 117 18.03 -5.96 62.15
N TRP A 118 17.07 -6.84 61.87
CA TRP A 118 15.72 -6.69 61.24
C TRP A 118 15.56 -6.58 59.70
N PRO A 119 14.52 -7.23 59.10
CA PRO A 119 14.43 -7.51 57.67
C PRO A 119 13.12 -6.98 57.02
N PHE A 120 13.06 -5.77 56.47
CA PHE A 120 12.04 -5.38 55.46
C PHE A 120 12.48 -4.14 54.67
N GLY A 121 12.48 -4.24 53.34
CA GLY A 121 12.13 -3.14 52.43
C GLY A 121 13.17 -2.06 52.12
N ALA A 122 13.98 -2.30 51.08
CA ALA A 122 14.20 -1.27 50.05
C ALA A 122 13.49 -1.73 48.78
N SER A 123 12.23 -1.32 48.68
CA SER A 123 11.40 -1.46 47.50
C SER A 123 11.89 -0.56 46.37
N SER A 124 11.69 -1.03 45.14
CA SER A 124 11.73 -0.32 43.86
C SER A 124 13.05 0.33 43.43
N ALA A 125 13.96 -0.52 42.96
CA ALA A 125 14.65 -0.27 41.70
C ALA A 125 14.62 -1.58 40.90
N SER A 126 13.48 -1.86 40.25
CA SER A 126 13.45 -2.97 39.29
C SER A 126 14.42 -2.62 38.18
N LYS A 127 15.48 -3.42 38.09
CA LYS A 127 16.41 -3.49 36.98
C LYS A 127 15.63 -3.50 35.67
N ALA A 128 15.57 -2.34 35.02
CA ALA A 128 15.36 -2.25 33.59
C ALA A 128 16.65 -2.73 32.89
N SER A 129 16.79 -4.04 32.68
CA SER A 129 17.76 -4.60 31.75
C SER A 129 17.57 -6.12 31.59
N GLY A 130 17.07 -6.57 30.44
CA GLY A 130 17.03 -8.01 30.11
C GLY A 130 16.23 -8.37 28.85
N LYS A 131 16.80 -8.08 27.68
CA LYS A 131 16.43 -8.55 26.32
C LYS A 131 15.20 -9.49 26.20
N PRO A 132 14.02 -9.03 25.75
CA PRO A 132 12.97 -9.91 25.24
C PRO A 132 13.15 -10.30 23.76
N ALA A 133 14.20 -9.82 23.08
CA ALA A 133 14.32 -9.85 21.62
C ALA A 133 14.38 -11.26 20.99
N LEU A 134 15.00 -12.25 21.65
CA LEU A 134 15.18 -13.59 21.05
C LEU A 134 13.89 -14.42 21.05
N VAL A 135 13.04 -14.27 22.07
CA VAL A 135 11.75 -14.97 22.15
C VAL A 135 10.77 -14.37 21.15
N GLN A 136 10.73 -13.04 21.05
CA GLN A 136 9.88 -12.36 20.06
C GLN A 136 10.28 -12.69 18.62
N GLN A 137 11.58 -12.76 18.31
CA GLN A 137 12.05 -13.12 16.97
C GLN A 137 11.75 -14.58 16.58
N LYS A 138 11.76 -15.52 17.54
CA LYS A 138 11.36 -16.91 17.26
C LYS A 138 9.86 -17.03 16.99
N VAL A 139 9.04 -16.35 17.80
CA VAL A 139 7.59 -16.29 17.64
C VAL A 139 7.20 -15.62 16.31
N THR A 140 7.90 -14.56 15.89
CA THR A 140 7.67 -13.97 14.57
C THR A 140 8.01 -14.97 13.47
N LYS A 141 9.11 -15.73 13.57
CA LYS A 141 9.49 -16.71 12.55
C LYS A 141 8.44 -17.80 12.34
N GLU A 142 7.99 -18.45 13.41
CA GLU A 142 6.97 -19.51 13.36
C GLU A 142 5.61 -18.97 12.88
N TRP A 143 5.26 -17.76 13.30
CA TRP A 143 4.06 -17.09 12.82
C TRP A 143 4.14 -16.82 11.31
N LEU A 144 5.27 -16.33 10.79
CA LEU A 144 5.45 -16.12 9.35
C LEU A 144 5.37 -17.44 8.58
N ASP A 145 6.01 -18.51 9.08
CA ASP A 145 5.97 -19.83 8.43
C ASP A 145 4.53 -20.34 8.26
N THR A 146 3.69 -20.10 9.28
CA THR A 146 2.27 -20.50 9.29
C THR A 146 1.46 -19.74 8.23
N HIS A 147 1.72 -18.43 8.06
CA HIS A 147 0.97 -17.56 7.15
C HIS A 147 1.47 -17.62 5.70
N GLU A 148 2.72 -18.01 5.48
CA GLU A 148 3.36 -18.03 4.17
C GLU A 148 2.63 -18.94 3.17
N LYS A 149 2.21 -20.13 3.60
CA LYS A 149 1.47 -21.07 2.75
C LYS A 149 0.14 -20.48 2.29
N ALA A 150 -0.63 -19.93 3.21
CA ALA A 150 -1.94 -19.34 2.92
C ALA A 150 -1.79 -18.09 2.02
N LEU A 151 -0.75 -17.27 2.20
CA LEU A 151 -0.47 -16.14 1.30
C LEU A 151 -0.10 -16.61 -0.12
N ARG A 152 0.70 -17.67 -0.26
CA ARG A 152 1.00 -18.26 -1.59
C ARG A 152 -0.26 -18.73 -2.30
N GLU A 153 -1.16 -19.40 -1.57
CA GLU A 153 -2.44 -19.86 -2.11
C GLU A 153 -3.36 -18.68 -2.47
N ALA A 154 -3.34 -17.60 -1.68
CA ALA A 154 -4.13 -16.41 -1.94
C ALA A 154 -3.73 -15.72 -3.25
N ILE A 155 -2.44 -15.65 -3.54
CA ILE A 155 -1.91 -14.99 -4.75
C ILE A 155 -1.78 -15.94 -5.95
N ALA A 156 -2.03 -17.24 -5.78
CA ALA A 156 -1.93 -18.22 -6.85
C ALA A 156 -2.81 -17.84 -8.05
N GLY A 157 -2.23 -17.91 -9.25
CA GLY A 157 -2.89 -17.52 -10.51
C GLY A 157 -2.82 -16.02 -10.83
N SER A 158 -2.03 -15.24 -10.09
CA SER A 158 -1.72 -13.84 -10.39
C SER A 158 -0.23 -13.63 -10.65
N GLU A 159 0.15 -12.47 -11.19
CA GLU A 159 1.55 -12.04 -11.37
C GLU A 159 2.20 -11.51 -10.08
N PHE A 160 1.55 -11.73 -8.92
CA PHE A 160 2.11 -11.30 -7.64
C PHE A 160 3.19 -12.27 -7.19
N THR A 161 4.23 -11.74 -6.57
CA THR A 161 5.31 -12.54 -5.99
C THR A 161 5.29 -12.42 -4.47
N LEU A 162 5.74 -13.48 -3.79
CA LEU A 162 5.86 -13.50 -2.34
C LEU A 162 7.34 -13.59 -1.96
N GLU A 163 7.81 -12.61 -1.21
CA GLU A 163 9.15 -12.57 -0.66
C GLU A 163 9.10 -12.51 0.86
N ARG A 164 10.12 -13.05 1.52
CA ARG A 164 10.27 -12.94 2.97
C ARG A 164 11.42 -12.00 3.28
N ARG A 165 11.17 -10.97 4.08
CA ARG A 165 12.22 -10.03 4.53
C ARG A 165 12.03 -9.77 6.03
N ASP A 166 13.10 -10.01 6.80
CA ASP A 166 13.14 -9.81 8.24
C ASP A 166 11.94 -10.47 8.97
N ASN A 167 11.03 -9.65 9.49
CA ASN A 167 9.84 -10.05 10.24
C ASN A 167 8.53 -9.82 9.45
N ALA A 168 8.58 -9.82 8.13
CA ALA A 168 7.41 -9.63 7.27
C ALA A 168 7.42 -10.55 6.04
N LEU A 169 6.21 -10.90 5.60
CA LEU A 169 5.93 -11.52 4.31
C LEU A 169 5.48 -10.42 3.36
N ILE A 170 6.19 -10.23 2.25
CA ILE A 170 5.97 -9.14 1.31
C ILE A 170 5.32 -9.71 0.06
N VAL A 171 4.07 -9.33 -0.15
CA VAL A 171 3.37 -9.56 -1.42
C VAL A 171 3.69 -8.40 -2.35
N ILE A 172 4.38 -8.67 -3.45
CA ILE A 172 4.79 -7.67 -4.43
C ILE A 172 3.83 -7.72 -5.60
N ALA A 173 3.13 -6.62 -5.82
CA ALA A 173 2.19 -6.41 -6.91
C ALA A 173 2.84 -5.48 -7.97
N PRO A 174 3.24 -6.01 -9.15
CA PRO A 174 3.80 -5.19 -10.21
C PRO A 174 2.80 -4.13 -10.68
N ALA A 175 3.24 -2.89 -10.90
CA ALA A 175 2.32 -1.81 -11.24
C ALA A 175 1.68 -2.02 -12.62
N ASP A 176 2.43 -2.55 -13.58
CA ASP A 176 1.98 -2.76 -14.96
C ASP A 176 0.89 -3.83 -15.05
N TYR A 177 0.89 -4.81 -14.13
CA TYR A 177 -0.17 -5.80 -13.97
C TYR A 177 -1.31 -5.30 -13.08
N SER A 178 -1.04 -4.37 -12.16
CA SER A 178 -2.01 -4.04 -11.12
C SER A 178 -2.88 -2.83 -11.42
N PHE A 179 -2.36 -1.89 -12.19
CA PHE A 179 -2.99 -0.61 -12.46
C PHE A 179 -3.27 -0.41 -13.94
N ASN A 180 -4.25 0.44 -14.24
CA ASN A 180 -4.56 0.81 -15.60
C ASN A 180 -3.41 1.65 -16.22
N PRO A 181 -2.93 1.33 -17.44
CA PRO A 181 -1.86 2.09 -18.09
C PRO A 181 -2.20 3.56 -18.40
N LYS A 182 -3.48 3.90 -18.55
CA LYS A 182 -3.94 5.29 -18.76
C LYS A 182 -4.33 5.99 -17.45
N ARG A 183 -4.62 5.21 -16.40
CA ARG A 183 -5.05 5.69 -15.08
C ARG A 183 -4.26 4.97 -14.01
N HIS A 184 -3.06 5.48 -13.75
CA HIS A 184 -2.04 4.82 -12.92
C HIS A 184 -2.38 4.63 -11.44
N THR A 185 -3.50 5.21 -10.97
CA THR A 185 -4.03 5.06 -9.60
C THR A 185 -5.23 4.12 -9.54
N MET A 186 -5.80 3.74 -10.70
CA MET A 186 -6.97 2.87 -10.80
C MET A 186 -6.53 1.41 -10.90
N LEU A 187 -6.97 0.59 -9.95
CA LEU A 187 -6.69 -0.84 -9.92
C LEU A 187 -7.48 -1.58 -11.01
N MET A 188 -6.86 -2.60 -11.59
CA MET A 188 -7.53 -3.49 -12.53
C MET A 188 -8.37 -4.53 -11.78
N PRO A 189 -9.52 -4.98 -12.33
CA PRO A 189 -10.38 -5.98 -11.69
C PRO A 189 -9.65 -7.29 -11.33
N ILE A 190 -8.66 -7.69 -12.14
CA ILE A 190 -7.87 -8.91 -11.94
C ILE A 190 -7.10 -8.90 -10.60
N THR A 191 -6.77 -7.72 -10.08
CA THR A 191 -6.05 -7.58 -8.79
C THR A 191 -6.94 -7.73 -7.57
N LEU A 192 -8.25 -7.55 -7.73
CA LEU A 192 -9.17 -7.45 -6.60
C LEU A 192 -9.31 -8.79 -5.88
N ASN A 193 -9.31 -9.90 -6.62
CA ASN A 193 -9.42 -11.23 -6.05
C ASN A 193 -8.21 -11.62 -5.17
N PRO A 194 -6.94 -11.57 -5.65
CA PRO A 194 -5.80 -11.90 -4.81
C PRO A 194 -5.65 -10.95 -3.62
N LEU A 195 -5.79 -9.63 -3.80
CA LEU A 195 -5.74 -8.67 -2.69
C LEU A 195 -6.87 -8.87 -1.69
N GLY A 196 -8.08 -9.19 -2.16
CA GLY A 196 -9.22 -9.49 -1.30
C GLY A 196 -9.03 -10.75 -0.46
N LYS A 197 -8.39 -11.80 -1.01
CA LYS A 197 -8.03 -13.00 -0.24
C LYS A 197 -7.00 -12.68 0.85
N VAL A 198 -5.96 -11.92 0.52
CA VAL A 198 -4.96 -11.45 1.51
C VAL A 198 -5.62 -10.60 2.60
N ALA A 199 -6.53 -9.71 2.21
CA ALA A 199 -7.27 -8.88 3.15
C ALA A 199 -8.18 -9.70 4.09
N LYS A 200 -8.89 -10.71 3.57
CA LYS A 200 -9.69 -11.62 4.41
C LYS A 200 -8.85 -12.39 5.41
N MET A 201 -7.66 -12.83 5.01
CA MET A 201 -6.72 -13.48 5.94
C MET A 201 -6.28 -12.52 7.06
N ALA A 202 -5.90 -11.29 6.72
CA ALA A 202 -5.50 -10.29 7.70
C ALA A 202 -6.65 -9.91 8.65
N GLN A 203 -7.88 -9.85 8.13
CA GLN A 203 -9.07 -9.56 8.92
C GLN A 203 -9.41 -10.70 9.90
N ALA A 204 -9.11 -11.95 9.54
CA ALA A 204 -9.32 -13.11 10.41
C ALA A 204 -8.32 -13.19 11.58
N ASP A 205 -7.13 -12.57 11.46
CA ASP A 205 -6.13 -12.52 12.53
C ASP A 205 -5.99 -11.11 13.13
N PRO A 206 -6.53 -10.87 14.35
CA PRO A 206 -6.38 -9.60 15.07
C PRO A 206 -4.93 -9.21 15.42
N GLN A 207 -4.02 -10.19 15.44
CA GLN A 207 -2.60 -9.95 15.68
C GLN A 207 -1.84 -9.63 14.40
N SER A 208 -2.45 -9.72 13.23
CA SER A 208 -1.84 -9.32 11.97
C SER A 208 -1.86 -7.80 11.77
N GLY A 209 -0.91 -7.32 10.97
CA GLY A 209 -0.76 -5.95 10.54
C GLY A 209 -0.32 -5.89 9.08
N ILE A 210 -0.83 -4.89 8.37
CA ILE A 210 -0.58 -4.64 6.95
C ILE A 210 0.07 -3.27 6.78
N LEU A 211 1.22 -3.24 6.12
CA LEU A 211 1.85 -2.02 5.63
C LEU A 211 1.88 -2.04 4.10
N VAL A 212 1.30 -1.02 3.47
CA VAL A 212 1.29 -0.87 2.01
C VAL A 212 2.31 0.18 1.59
N LEU A 213 3.32 -0.22 0.81
CA LEU A 213 4.34 0.67 0.27
C LEU A 213 4.16 0.81 -1.24
N GLY A 214 4.01 2.05 -1.71
CA GLY A 214 4.02 2.36 -3.14
C GLY A 214 5.40 2.74 -3.63
N HIS A 215 5.81 2.22 -4.78
CA HIS A 215 7.09 2.53 -5.42
C HIS A 215 6.88 2.98 -6.88
N THR A 216 7.80 3.80 -7.38
CA THR A 216 7.90 4.19 -8.78
C THR A 216 9.29 3.86 -9.34
N ASP A 217 9.45 4.01 -10.65
CA ASP A 217 10.78 4.14 -11.23
C ASP A 217 11.29 5.59 -11.05
N SER A 218 12.51 5.87 -11.50
CA SER A 218 13.12 7.19 -11.43
C SER A 218 12.70 8.14 -12.56
N THR A 219 11.66 7.82 -13.33
CA THR A 219 11.20 8.68 -14.43
C THR A 219 10.36 9.82 -13.87
N GLY A 220 10.59 11.05 -14.32
CA GLY A 220 9.86 12.22 -13.85
C GLY A 220 10.45 12.86 -12.58
N SER A 221 9.74 13.85 -12.02
CA SER A 221 10.21 14.57 -10.84
C SER A 221 9.91 13.81 -9.54
N LYS A 222 10.73 14.02 -8.51
CA LYS A 222 10.54 13.38 -7.20
C LYS A 222 9.14 13.63 -6.64
N ALA A 223 8.66 14.88 -6.69
CA ALA A 223 7.34 15.23 -6.17
C ALA A 223 6.18 14.48 -6.86
N VAL A 224 6.28 14.28 -8.19
CA VAL A 224 5.29 13.49 -8.94
C VAL A 224 5.34 12.01 -8.53
N ASN A 225 6.54 11.47 -8.38
CA ASN A 225 6.74 10.08 -7.97
C ASN A 225 6.28 9.80 -6.55
N ASP A 226 6.60 10.70 -5.60
CA ASP A 226 6.15 10.61 -4.22
C ASP A 226 4.62 10.59 -4.15
N LYS A 227 3.95 11.52 -4.84
CA LYS A 227 2.48 11.59 -4.91
C LYS A 227 1.88 10.34 -5.56
N LEU A 228 2.39 9.93 -6.72
CA LEU A 228 1.87 8.77 -7.45
C LEU A 228 2.02 7.48 -6.62
N SER A 229 3.17 7.31 -5.97
CA SER A 229 3.43 6.15 -5.13
C SER A 229 2.47 6.08 -3.95
N PHE A 230 2.18 7.22 -3.31
CA PHE A 230 1.23 7.33 -2.21
C PHE A 230 -0.20 7.02 -2.67
N GLU A 231 -0.64 7.60 -3.79
CA GLU A 231 -1.99 7.36 -4.34
C GLU A 231 -2.21 5.89 -4.71
N ARG A 232 -1.19 5.22 -5.28
CA ARG A 232 -1.24 3.77 -5.55
C ARG A 232 -1.36 2.95 -4.26
N ALA A 233 -0.57 3.30 -3.24
CA ALA A 233 -0.66 2.66 -1.93
C ALA A 233 -2.05 2.88 -1.30
N GLN A 234 -2.63 4.07 -1.47
CA GLN A 234 -3.98 4.39 -1.00
C GLN A 234 -5.05 3.54 -1.69
N SER A 235 -4.98 3.36 -3.02
CA SER A 235 -5.91 2.51 -3.77
C SER A 235 -5.87 1.06 -3.30
N VAL A 236 -4.67 0.51 -3.07
CA VAL A 236 -4.51 -0.85 -2.53
C VAL A 236 -5.03 -0.94 -1.10
N ALA A 237 -4.67 0.03 -0.25
CA ALA A 237 -5.15 0.10 1.14
C ALA A 237 -6.68 0.20 1.24
N ALA A 238 -7.36 0.78 0.24
CA ALA A 238 -8.82 0.84 0.21
C ALA A 238 -9.45 -0.57 0.18
N ILE A 239 -8.85 -1.53 -0.51
CA ILE A 239 -9.34 -2.93 -0.54
C ILE A 239 -9.32 -3.54 0.87
N PHE A 240 -8.24 -3.30 1.61
CA PHE A 240 -8.10 -3.78 2.98
C PHE A 240 -9.13 -3.14 3.92
N ARG A 241 -9.34 -1.83 3.81
CA ARG A 241 -10.39 -1.13 4.59
C ARG A 241 -11.79 -1.66 4.27
N LEU A 242 -12.11 -1.82 2.99
CA LEU A 242 -13.40 -2.36 2.53
C LEU A 242 -13.62 -3.81 2.98
N SER A 243 -12.53 -4.57 3.17
CA SER A 243 -12.58 -5.92 3.71
C SER A 243 -12.74 -5.97 5.24
N GLY A 244 -12.78 -4.80 5.90
CA GLY A 244 -13.03 -4.70 7.35
C GLY A 244 -11.78 -4.63 8.22
N LEU A 245 -10.58 -4.39 7.67
CA LEU A 245 -9.39 -4.18 8.49
C LEU A 245 -9.52 -2.90 9.32
N LYS A 246 -9.17 -3.01 10.60
CA LYS A 246 -9.19 -1.87 11.52
C LYS A 246 -8.03 -0.91 11.22
N GLY A 247 -8.21 0.37 11.55
CA GLY A 247 -7.23 1.42 11.25
C GLY A 247 -5.89 1.28 12.00
N ASP A 248 -5.85 0.51 13.08
CA ASP A 248 -4.64 0.16 13.82
C ASP A 248 -3.87 -1.01 13.19
N GLN A 249 -4.52 -1.83 12.35
CA GLN A 249 -3.92 -2.93 11.59
C GLN A 249 -3.39 -2.50 10.23
N LEU A 250 -3.72 -1.29 9.75
CA LEU A 250 -3.39 -0.86 8.39
C LEU A 250 -2.59 0.44 8.39
N ARG A 251 -1.41 0.40 7.76
CA ARG A 251 -0.57 1.56 7.47
C ARG A 251 -0.25 1.61 5.98
N LEU A 252 0.03 2.80 5.47
CA LEU A 252 0.44 2.99 4.08
C LEU A 252 1.47 4.13 3.98
N LYS A 253 2.39 4.03 3.01
CA LYS A 253 3.41 5.05 2.71
C LYS A 253 3.73 5.03 1.22
N GLY A 254 3.92 6.21 0.64
CA GLY A 254 4.52 6.35 -0.69
C GLY A 254 6.01 6.58 -0.53
N VAL A 255 6.85 5.76 -1.15
CA VAL A 255 8.32 5.92 -1.09
C VAL A 255 8.92 6.43 -2.40
N GLY A 256 8.08 6.75 -3.39
CA GLY A 256 8.52 7.25 -4.69
C GLY A 256 9.56 6.33 -5.34
N SER A 257 10.64 6.95 -5.83
CA SER A 257 11.78 6.29 -6.46
C SER A 257 12.94 6.00 -5.50
N ASP A 258 12.77 6.25 -4.19
CA ASP A 258 13.88 6.28 -3.22
C ASP A 258 14.38 4.87 -2.85
N MET A 259 13.59 3.82 -3.13
CA MET A 259 13.93 2.43 -2.84
C MET A 259 13.83 1.53 -4.09
N PRO A 260 14.77 1.68 -5.06
CA PRO A 260 14.80 0.84 -6.25
C PRO A 260 15.25 -0.58 -5.92
N ARG A 261 14.65 -1.59 -6.58
CA ARG A 261 15.08 -3.00 -6.51
C ARG A 261 16.05 -3.37 -7.62
N ALA A 262 15.98 -2.65 -8.73
CA ALA A 262 16.79 -2.87 -9.91
C ALA A 262 17.25 -1.54 -10.48
N ASP A 263 18.25 -1.62 -11.36
CA ASP A 263 18.78 -0.44 -12.03
C ASP A 263 17.72 0.25 -12.91
N ASN A 264 17.58 1.57 -12.73
CA ASN A 264 16.65 2.40 -13.50
C ASN A 264 17.12 2.69 -14.92
N ALA A 265 18.37 2.39 -15.27
CA ALA A 265 18.87 2.58 -16.65
C ALA A 265 18.14 1.66 -17.65
N SER A 266 17.83 0.43 -17.26
CA SER A 266 17.16 -0.55 -18.11
C SER A 266 15.63 -0.49 -18.03
N ALA A 267 14.93 -0.76 -19.15
CA ALA A 267 13.47 -0.82 -19.16
C ALA A 267 12.93 -1.94 -18.25
N ALA A 268 13.60 -3.09 -18.21
CA ALA A 268 13.27 -4.21 -17.36
C ALA A 268 13.41 -3.85 -15.86
N GLY A 269 14.50 -3.18 -15.48
CA GLY A 269 14.72 -2.75 -14.10
C GLY A 269 13.70 -1.68 -13.65
N ARG A 270 13.34 -0.74 -14.53
CA ARG A 270 12.24 0.21 -14.24
C ARG A 270 10.91 -0.51 -14.00
N ALA A 271 10.58 -1.53 -14.80
CA ALA A 271 9.37 -2.33 -14.59
C ALA A 271 9.35 -3.03 -13.23
N GLN A 272 10.51 -3.55 -12.77
CA GLN A 272 10.65 -4.13 -11.44
C GLN A 272 10.52 -3.08 -10.32
N ASN A 273 10.94 -1.84 -10.56
CA ASN A 273 10.83 -0.76 -9.58
C ASN A 273 9.39 -0.27 -9.41
N ARG A 274 8.61 -0.20 -10.50
CA ARG A 274 7.18 0.16 -10.46
C ARG A 274 6.35 -0.96 -9.83
N ARG A 275 6.09 -0.87 -8.53
CA ARG A 275 5.35 -1.90 -7.78
C ARG A 275 4.65 -1.33 -6.56
N VAL A 276 3.75 -2.11 -5.99
CA VAL A 276 3.24 -1.92 -4.64
C VAL A 276 3.65 -3.13 -3.81
N GLU A 277 4.26 -2.91 -2.66
CA GLU A 277 4.61 -3.95 -1.70
C GLU A 277 3.55 -3.94 -0.58
N VAL A 278 2.93 -5.09 -0.33
CA VAL A 278 2.03 -5.31 0.80
C VAL A 278 2.75 -6.18 1.80
N LEU A 279 3.20 -5.58 2.89
CA LEU A 279 3.90 -6.25 3.97
C LEU A 279 2.88 -6.79 4.96
N TYR A 280 2.83 -8.10 5.09
CA TYR A 280 2.05 -8.85 6.06
C TYR A 280 2.94 -9.24 7.23
N THR A 281 2.65 -8.69 8.41
CA THR A 281 3.47 -8.85 9.62
C THR A 281 2.59 -8.95 10.86
N GLN A 282 3.20 -9.18 12.02
CA GLN A 282 2.51 -9.04 13.30
C GLN A 282 2.30 -7.56 13.61
N ARG A 283 1.13 -7.20 14.15
CA ARG A 283 0.75 -5.83 14.52
C ARG A 283 1.75 -5.16 15.46
N ALA A 284 2.36 -5.92 16.36
CA ALA A 284 3.42 -5.43 17.25
C ALA A 284 4.66 -4.91 16.49
N SER A 285 4.95 -5.45 15.30
CA SER A 285 6.06 -5.05 14.45
C SER A 285 5.67 -4.02 13.38
N LEU A 286 4.38 -3.69 13.25
CA LEU A 286 3.88 -2.81 12.20
C LEU A 286 4.41 -1.37 12.33
N LEU A 287 4.47 -0.85 13.57
CA LEU A 287 4.90 0.53 13.82
C LEU A 287 6.40 0.71 13.55
N SER A 288 7.24 -0.25 13.94
CA SER A 288 8.67 -0.20 13.67
C SER A 288 8.95 -0.26 12.17
N LEU A 289 8.23 -1.08 11.41
CA LEU A 289 8.35 -1.15 9.95
C LEU A 289 7.81 0.09 9.22
N ALA A 290 6.80 0.76 9.78
CA ALA A 290 6.28 2.00 9.20
C ALA A 290 7.22 3.20 9.42
N GLN A 291 7.99 3.19 10.52
CA GLN A 291 8.91 4.26 10.90
C GLN A 291 10.33 4.02 10.36
N GLY A 292 10.78 2.77 10.30
CA GLY A 292 12.07 2.38 9.74
C GLY A 292 11.95 2.21 8.24
N ASN A 293 12.23 3.29 7.50
CA ASN A 293 12.60 3.29 6.07
C ASN A 293 12.68 4.74 5.57
#